data_AF-A0A7I7YMH7-F1
#
_entry.id   AF-A0A7I7YMH7-F1
#
_cell.length_a   1.000
_cell.length_b   1.000
_cell.length_c   1.000
_cell.angle_alpha   90.00
_cell.angle_beta   90.00
_cell.angle_gamma   90.00
#
_symmetry.space_group_name_H-M   'P 1'
#
loop_
_entity.id
_entity.type
_entity.pdbx_description
1 polymer ?
#
loop_
_entity_poly.entity_id
_entity_poly.type
_entity_poly.pdbx_seq_one_letter_code
_entity_poly.pdbx_strand_id
1 'polypeptide(L)'
;MITAARRFVFAACLLAPQCFSVAHADPAAPVPQPILPPLARGQVLRIGPTAGTGTPTGDYGIGATDLCEFVDFPTELLQVCGDSFAGQGVGFGGWYSPIALHVDTSSVDDPAGVRYTGVTGISKPLLADPTPPGTSQLPAGVVEINRHNYLMVTTTKNLEPQNSRLVLAEPARAGWQTIAGTRRAASYQGGAQTQISGYYDPIPTPDSPSGWVYIVANSFTRRDPVTLYRATPQTFIDRSTWQGWATGPDGGWGKKPTPLWPDKVGEMSVRQIDGKTVLSYFNADTGNMEVRVAIDPTSLGDAPVTTVVQHDEWPDPAESLPPPYDNRLAQPYGGYISPGSTLDELRIFVSQWDTRARVSAPYRVIQFAVNPFKP
;
A
#
# COMPACT_ATOMS: atom_id res chain seq x y z
N MET A 1 -27.20 77.23 -45.82
CA MET A 1 -27.35 75.81 -46.21
C MET A 1 -26.07 75.08 -45.87
N ILE A 2 -26.19 73.84 -45.41
CA ILE A 2 -25.16 72.86 -45.04
C ILE A 2 -24.66 72.92 -43.59
N THR A 3 -25.19 71.96 -42.85
CA THR A 3 -25.03 71.60 -41.44
C THR A 3 -23.81 70.69 -41.27
N ALA A 4 -22.94 70.95 -40.27
CA ALA A 4 -21.87 70.05 -39.89
C ALA A 4 -22.34 69.11 -38.76
N ALA A 5 -22.41 67.81 -39.04
CA ALA A 5 -22.83 66.79 -38.09
C ALA A 5 -21.65 66.38 -37.17
N ARG A 6 -21.79 66.58 -35.86
CA ARG A 6 -20.94 65.96 -34.82
C ARG A 6 -21.45 64.53 -34.57
N ARG A 7 -20.59 63.53 -34.75
CA ARG A 7 -20.85 62.14 -34.34
C ARG A 7 -20.51 61.98 -32.85
N PHE A 8 -21.51 61.61 -32.05
CA PHE A 8 -21.31 61.10 -30.70
C PHE A 8 -21.15 59.57 -30.75
N VAL A 9 -20.11 59.05 -30.10
CA VAL A 9 -19.90 57.61 -29.89
C VAL A 9 -20.62 57.24 -28.58
N PHE A 10 -21.62 56.36 -28.67
CA PHE A 10 -22.21 55.71 -27.50
C PHE A 10 -21.42 54.42 -27.21
N ALA A 11 -20.78 54.35 -26.05
CA ALA A 11 -20.26 53.08 -25.52
C ALA A 11 -21.39 52.37 -24.78
N ALA A 12 -21.86 51.24 -25.33
CA ALA A 12 -22.82 50.37 -24.67
C ALA A 12 -22.05 49.35 -23.81
N CYS A 13 -22.15 49.48 -22.48
CA CYS A 13 -21.70 48.45 -21.54
C CYS A 13 -22.68 47.27 -21.58
N LEU A 14 -22.24 46.12 -22.09
CA LEU A 14 -22.95 44.85 -21.98
C LEU A 14 -22.69 44.24 -20.59
N LEU A 15 -23.70 44.28 -19.72
CA LEU A 15 -23.73 43.48 -18.49
C LEU A 15 -24.22 42.08 -18.85
N ALA A 16 -23.31 41.10 -18.91
CA ALA A 16 -23.67 39.69 -19.03
C ALA A 16 -24.05 39.13 -17.65
N PRO A 17 -25.19 38.43 -17.50
CA PRO A 17 -25.55 37.79 -16.25
C PRO A 17 -24.65 36.58 -16.02
N GLN A 18 -23.90 36.58 -14.91
CA GLN A 18 -23.18 35.39 -14.48
C GLN A 18 -24.17 34.39 -13.90
N CYS A 19 -24.48 33.35 -14.67
CA CYS A 19 -25.18 32.17 -14.14
C CYS A 19 -24.25 31.47 -13.15
N PHE A 20 -24.55 31.57 -11.86
CA PHE A 20 -23.92 30.76 -10.83
C PHE A 20 -24.44 29.33 -10.97
N SER A 21 -23.66 28.44 -11.60
CA SER A 21 -23.89 27.01 -11.46
C SER A 21 -23.59 26.61 -10.02
N VAL A 22 -24.63 26.21 -9.29
CA VAL A 22 -24.49 25.56 -7.99
C VAL A 22 -23.88 24.18 -8.24
N ALA A 23 -22.57 24.06 -8.04
CA ALA A 23 -21.89 22.77 -8.07
C ALA A 23 -22.48 21.89 -6.95
N HIS A 24 -23.18 20.84 -7.32
CA HIS A 24 -23.58 19.80 -6.40
C HIS A 24 -22.40 18.83 -6.28
N ALA A 25 -21.96 18.53 -5.06
CA ALA A 25 -21.02 17.44 -4.85
C ALA A 25 -21.69 16.14 -5.31
N ASP A 26 -20.95 15.30 -6.05
CA ASP A 26 -21.40 13.95 -6.31
C ASP A 26 -21.71 13.26 -4.97
N PRO A 27 -22.80 12.47 -4.90
CA PRO A 27 -23.09 11.72 -3.69
C PRO A 27 -21.89 10.84 -3.33
N ALA A 28 -21.58 10.77 -2.03
CA ALA A 28 -20.51 9.89 -1.54
C ALA A 28 -20.75 8.47 -2.06
N ALA A 29 -19.68 7.82 -2.54
CA ALA A 29 -19.74 6.41 -2.92
C ALA A 29 -20.32 5.60 -1.74
N PRO A 30 -21.18 4.60 -2.00
CA PRO A 30 -21.75 3.78 -0.93
C PRO A 30 -20.64 3.18 -0.08
N VAL A 31 -20.82 3.20 1.24
CA VAL A 31 -19.86 2.61 2.18
C VAL A 31 -19.78 1.11 1.88
N PRO A 32 -18.58 0.55 1.64
CA PRO A 32 -18.41 -0.87 1.44
C PRO A 32 -19.07 -1.68 2.55
N GLN A 33 -19.65 -2.83 2.23
CA GLN A 33 -20.28 -3.74 3.20
C GLN A 33 -19.47 -5.04 3.26
N PRO A 34 -19.49 -5.75 4.41
CA PRO A 34 -18.97 -7.11 4.47
C PRO A 34 -19.60 -7.99 3.39
N ILE A 35 -18.77 -8.79 2.74
CA ILE A 35 -19.18 -9.66 1.63
C ILE A 35 -19.38 -11.10 2.13
N LEU A 36 -18.59 -11.51 3.12
CA LEU A 36 -18.72 -12.82 3.74
C LEU A 36 -19.83 -12.81 4.80
N PRO A 37 -20.33 -13.99 5.20
CA PRO A 37 -21.12 -14.10 6.42
C PRO A 37 -20.41 -13.38 7.58
N PRO A 38 -21.17 -12.69 8.47
CA PRO A 38 -20.57 -11.90 9.54
C PRO A 38 -19.55 -12.70 10.34
N LEU A 39 -18.31 -12.20 10.36
CA LEU A 39 -17.24 -12.76 11.15
C LEU A 39 -17.37 -12.29 12.60
N ALA A 40 -17.17 -13.19 13.56
CA ALA A 40 -17.07 -12.81 14.97
C ALA A 40 -15.82 -11.95 15.21
N ARG A 41 -15.83 -11.11 16.25
CA ARG A 41 -14.68 -10.28 16.60
C ARG A 41 -13.44 -11.17 16.85
N GLY A 42 -12.33 -10.84 16.18
CA GLY A 42 -11.09 -11.60 16.19
C GLY A 42 -11.07 -12.81 15.25
N GLN A 43 -12.18 -13.12 14.57
CA GLN A 43 -12.25 -14.25 13.64
C GLN A 43 -11.55 -13.93 12.33
N VAL A 44 -10.82 -14.93 11.83
CA VAL A 44 -10.16 -14.91 10.52
C VAL A 44 -10.72 -16.03 9.66
N LEU A 45 -10.84 -15.77 8.36
CA LEU A 45 -11.14 -16.77 7.35
C LEU A 45 -10.15 -16.65 6.18
N ARG A 46 -9.50 -17.75 5.81
CA ARG A 46 -8.72 -17.85 4.57
C ARG A 46 -9.67 -17.99 3.38
N ILE A 47 -9.58 -17.08 2.42
CA ILE A 47 -10.33 -17.18 1.16
C ILE A 47 -9.57 -18.09 0.20
N GLY A 48 -8.32 -17.77 -0.11
CA GLY A 48 -7.51 -18.61 -0.99
C GLY A 48 -6.29 -17.90 -1.58
N PRO A 49 -5.40 -18.65 -2.25
CA PRO A 49 -4.35 -18.09 -3.08
C PRO A 49 -4.95 -17.23 -4.20
N THR A 50 -4.43 -16.02 -4.38
CA THR A 50 -4.86 -15.09 -5.44
C THR A 50 -3.80 -14.97 -6.52
N ALA A 51 -2.53 -14.85 -6.16
CA ALA A 51 -1.42 -14.68 -7.12
C ALA A 51 -0.23 -15.61 -6.85
N GLY A 52 0.57 -15.89 -7.88
CA GLY A 52 1.80 -16.69 -7.79
C GLY A 52 1.56 -18.20 -7.89
N THR A 53 2.37 -19.00 -7.19
CA THR A 53 2.40 -20.46 -7.35
C THR A 53 1.00 -21.08 -7.27
N GLY A 54 0.63 -21.83 -8.31
CA GLY A 54 -0.64 -22.56 -8.39
C GLY A 54 -1.87 -21.71 -8.66
N THR A 55 -1.71 -20.45 -9.08
CA THR A 55 -2.82 -19.52 -9.35
C THR A 55 -2.95 -19.17 -10.84
N PRO A 56 -4.11 -18.63 -11.28
CA PRO A 56 -4.31 -18.20 -12.66
C PRO A 56 -3.39 -17.07 -13.15
N THR A 57 -2.58 -16.43 -12.29
CA THR A 57 -1.60 -15.43 -12.77
C THR A 57 -0.57 -16.05 -13.71
N GLY A 58 -0.40 -17.37 -13.69
CA GLY A 58 0.40 -18.11 -14.66
C GLY A 58 -0.04 -17.90 -16.12
N ASP A 59 -1.33 -17.68 -16.36
CA ASP A 59 -1.87 -17.43 -17.70
C ASP A 59 -1.38 -16.08 -18.27
N TYR A 60 -0.97 -15.16 -17.39
CA TYR A 60 -0.35 -13.89 -17.74
C TYR A 60 1.18 -13.94 -17.71
N GLY A 61 1.77 -15.13 -17.57
CA GLY A 61 3.22 -15.32 -17.52
C GLY A 61 3.84 -15.02 -16.15
N ILE A 62 3.04 -15.04 -15.07
CA ILE A 62 3.51 -14.88 -13.68
C ILE A 62 3.14 -16.13 -12.88
N GLY A 63 4.04 -17.11 -12.86
CA GLY A 63 3.86 -18.36 -12.13
C GLY A 63 4.19 -18.26 -10.64
N ALA A 64 4.91 -17.23 -10.20
CA ALA A 64 5.27 -17.02 -8.80
C ALA A 64 5.49 -15.53 -8.52
N THR A 65 5.05 -15.01 -7.36
CA THR A 65 5.14 -13.57 -7.03
C THR A 65 4.90 -13.33 -5.53
N ASP A 66 5.25 -12.13 -5.06
CA ASP A 66 5.01 -11.69 -3.69
C ASP A 66 4.69 -10.20 -3.54
N LEU A 67 4.49 -9.80 -2.29
CA LEU A 67 4.12 -8.46 -1.82
C LEU A 67 2.73 -8.04 -2.32
N CYS A 68 2.61 -7.66 -3.58
CA CYS A 68 1.35 -7.28 -4.23
C CYS A 68 0.52 -6.23 -3.46
N GLU A 69 1.12 -5.05 -3.24
CA GLU A 69 0.46 -3.90 -2.60
C GLU A 69 -0.51 -3.21 -3.55
N PHE A 70 -1.71 -2.86 -3.05
CA PHE A 70 -2.72 -2.21 -3.86
C PHE A 70 -2.39 -0.74 -4.16
N VAL A 71 -2.55 -0.37 -5.43
CA VAL A 71 -2.49 1.01 -5.92
C VAL A 71 -3.80 1.32 -6.63
N ASP A 72 -4.61 2.17 -6.01
CA ASP A 72 -5.96 2.49 -6.47
C ASP A 72 -5.94 3.71 -7.39
N PHE A 73 -6.49 3.56 -8.59
CA PHE A 73 -6.72 4.66 -9.51
C PHE A 73 -8.21 4.76 -9.82
N PRO A 74 -8.68 5.95 -10.22
CA PRO A 74 -10.10 6.18 -10.50
C PRO A 74 -10.78 5.22 -11.50
N THR A 75 -10.01 4.58 -12.38
CA THR A 75 -10.52 3.67 -13.42
C THR A 75 -9.83 2.30 -13.42
N GLU A 76 -8.80 2.10 -12.61
CA GLU A 76 -7.96 0.90 -12.63
C GLU A 76 -7.50 0.59 -11.22
N LEU A 77 -7.49 -0.69 -10.85
CA LEU A 77 -6.90 -1.14 -9.60
C LEU A 77 -5.71 -2.04 -9.91
N LEU A 78 -4.56 -1.72 -9.34
CA LEU A 78 -3.33 -2.50 -9.53
C LEU A 78 -2.90 -3.12 -8.21
N GLN A 79 -2.21 -4.27 -8.31
CA GLN A 79 -1.34 -4.76 -7.24
C GLN A 79 0.12 -4.75 -7.71
N VAL A 80 0.95 -3.93 -7.07
CA VAL A 80 2.38 -3.84 -7.35
C VAL A 80 3.10 -4.91 -6.55
N CYS A 81 3.59 -5.92 -7.26
CA CYS A 81 4.24 -7.08 -6.67
C CYS A 81 5.76 -6.95 -6.72
N GLY A 82 6.44 -7.63 -5.80
CA GLY A 82 7.88 -7.66 -5.67
C GLY A 82 8.54 -8.55 -6.72
N ASP A 83 9.45 -9.40 -6.27
CA ASP A 83 10.12 -10.33 -7.17
C ASP A 83 9.08 -11.30 -7.75
N SER A 84 9.11 -11.48 -9.07
CA SER A 84 8.12 -12.26 -9.79
C SER A 84 8.79 -13.11 -10.86
N PHE A 85 8.30 -14.33 -11.04
CA PHE A 85 8.90 -15.33 -11.90
C PHE A 85 7.88 -15.92 -12.87
N ALA A 86 8.32 -16.22 -14.09
CA ALA A 86 7.45 -16.83 -15.09
C ALA A 86 7.06 -18.28 -14.76
N GLY A 87 7.95 -19.02 -14.08
CA GLY A 87 7.70 -20.37 -13.60
C GLY A 87 7.02 -20.41 -12.24
N GLN A 88 6.67 -21.62 -11.78
CA GLN A 88 5.86 -21.86 -10.58
C GLN A 88 6.62 -21.69 -9.24
N GLY A 89 7.81 -21.11 -9.26
CA GLY A 89 8.63 -20.89 -8.08
C GLY A 89 9.76 -19.88 -8.31
N VAL A 90 10.42 -19.47 -7.22
CA VAL A 90 11.54 -18.55 -7.23
C VAL A 90 12.68 -19.07 -8.12
N GLY A 91 13.13 -18.23 -9.06
CA GLY A 91 14.23 -18.53 -9.97
C GLY A 91 13.86 -19.36 -11.21
N PHE A 92 12.58 -19.70 -11.42
CA PHE A 92 12.14 -20.43 -12.60
C PHE A 92 11.63 -19.48 -13.69
N GLY A 93 12.25 -19.52 -14.88
CA GLY A 93 11.87 -18.69 -16.02
C GLY A 93 12.35 -17.23 -15.92
N GLY A 94 11.68 -16.32 -16.60
CA GLY A 94 11.99 -14.88 -16.54
C GLY A 94 11.78 -14.31 -15.14
N TRP A 95 12.65 -13.39 -14.72
CA TRP A 95 12.59 -12.68 -13.44
C TRP A 95 12.26 -11.20 -13.66
N TYR A 96 11.21 -10.72 -12.98
CA TYR A 96 10.68 -9.36 -13.09
C TYR A 96 10.60 -8.73 -11.69
N SER A 97 10.99 -7.47 -11.56
CA SER A 97 11.06 -6.79 -10.26
C SER A 97 11.04 -5.26 -10.44
N PRO A 98 9.94 -4.56 -10.09
CA PRO A 98 8.60 -5.06 -9.76
C PRO A 98 7.72 -5.30 -11.00
N ILE A 99 6.55 -5.90 -10.80
CA ILE A 99 5.43 -5.96 -11.76
C ILE A 99 4.17 -5.30 -11.18
N ALA A 100 3.18 -5.03 -12.03
CA ALA A 100 1.85 -4.61 -11.60
C ALA A 100 0.79 -5.55 -12.19
N LEU A 101 0.12 -6.33 -11.35
CA LEU A 101 -1.05 -7.11 -11.73
C LEU A 101 -2.27 -6.21 -11.85
N HIS A 102 -3.06 -6.37 -12.91
CA HIS A 102 -4.30 -5.62 -13.14
C HIS A 102 -5.44 -6.36 -12.47
N VAL A 103 -6.05 -5.74 -11.46
CA VAL A 103 -7.14 -6.35 -10.68
C VAL A 103 -8.46 -6.17 -11.41
N ASP A 104 -9.24 -7.24 -11.52
CA ASP A 104 -10.66 -7.15 -11.87
C ASP A 104 -11.40 -6.48 -10.71
N THR A 105 -11.75 -5.21 -10.85
CA THR A 105 -12.39 -4.43 -9.77
C THR A 105 -13.72 -5.03 -9.33
N SER A 106 -14.41 -5.79 -10.19
CA SER A 106 -15.64 -6.49 -9.84
C SER A 106 -15.42 -7.67 -8.89
N SER A 107 -14.17 -8.13 -8.75
CA SER A 107 -13.78 -9.24 -7.88
C SER A 107 -13.32 -8.82 -6.48
N VAL A 108 -13.13 -7.51 -6.25
CA VAL A 108 -12.72 -6.99 -4.92
C VAL A 108 -13.73 -7.38 -3.86
N ASP A 109 -15.01 -7.28 -4.22
CA ASP A 109 -16.15 -7.60 -3.36
C ASP A 109 -16.71 -9.02 -3.60
N ASP A 110 -15.90 -9.94 -4.14
CA ASP A 110 -16.30 -11.31 -4.42
C ASP A 110 -15.90 -12.24 -3.26
N PRO A 111 -16.80 -13.08 -2.72
CA PRO A 111 -16.46 -14.05 -1.68
C PRO A 111 -15.42 -15.09 -2.13
N ALA A 112 -15.27 -15.34 -3.44
CA ALA A 112 -14.25 -16.24 -3.99
C ALA A 112 -12.85 -15.60 -4.05
N GLY A 113 -12.76 -14.28 -3.86
CA GLY A 113 -11.50 -13.54 -3.85
C GLY A 113 -11.16 -12.85 -5.17
N VAL A 114 -10.07 -12.08 -5.12
CA VAL A 114 -9.62 -11.22 -6.21
C VAL A 114 -9.14 -12.02 -7.42
N ARG A 115 -9.50 -11.52 -8.61
CA ARG A 115 -9.06 -12.00 -9.93
C ARG A 115 -8.27 -10.93 -10.66
N TYR A 116 -7.54 -11.36 -11.69
CA TYR A 116 -6.68 -10.51 -12.49
C TYR A 116 -7.04 -10.55 -13.97
N THR A 117 -6.91 -9.42 -14.65
CA THR A 117 -7.18 -9.24 -16.08
C THR A 117 -5.92 -9.05 -16.92
N GLY A 118 -4.75 -8.94 -16.28
CA GLY A 118 -3.49 -8.74 -16.97
C GLY A 118 -2.32 -8.39 -16.05
N VAL A 119 -1.19 -8.07 -16.67
CA VAL A 119 0.04 -7.67 -15.98
C VAL A 119 0.82 -6.64 -16.80
N THR A 120 1.40 -5.66 -16.10
CA THR A 120 2.41 -4.73 -16.63
C THR A 120 3.75 -5.00 -15.97
N GLY A 121 4.86 -4.85 -16.69
CA GLY A 121 6.21 -5.03 -16.13
C GLY A 121 7.00 -6.22 -16.68
N ILE A 122 6.37 -7.09 -17.49
CA ILE A 122 7.03 -8.31 -18.02
C ILE A 122 7.69 -8.14 -19.39
N SER A 123 7.09 -7.35 -20.28
CA SER A 123 7.61 -7.08 -21.64
C SER A 123 8.44 -5.81 -21.69
N LYS A 124 8.12 -4.84 -20.83
CA LYS A 124 8.87 -3.63 -20.53
C LYS A 124 8.89 -3.47 -19.02
N PRO A 125 10.03 -3.12 -18.40
CA PRO A 125 10.12 -2.93 -16.96
C PRO A 125 9.08 -1.93 -16.44
N LEU A 126 8.46 -2.24 -15.29
CA LEU A 126 7.46 -1.34 -14.69
C LEU A 126 8.08 0.02 -14.35
N LEU A 127 9.34 0.04 -13.90
CA LEU A 127 10.08 1.24 -13.54
C LEU A 127 10.99 1.69 -14.69
N ALA A 128 11.17 3.00 -14.84
CA ALA A 128 12.08 3.56 -15.84
C ALA A 128 13.56 3.34 -15.49
N ASP A 129 13.89 3.39 -14.19
CA ASP A 129 15.25 3.12 -13.75
C ASP A 129 15.57 1.62 -13.89
N PRO A 130 16.67 1.25 -14.56
CA PRO A 130 17.04 -0.15 -14.73
C PRO A 130 17.43 -0.77 -13.39
N THR A 131 17.09 -2.06 -13.22
CA THR A 131 17.50 -2.83 -12.05
C THR A 131 19.00 -3.11 -12.12
N PRO A 132 19.81 -2.67 -11.12
CA PRO A 132 21.23 -2.99 -11.10
C PRO A 132 21.48 -4.51 -11.07
N PRO A 133 22.57 -5.02 -11.67
CA PRO A 133 22.87 -6.45 -11.68
C PRO A 133 22.95 -7.05 -10.26
N GLY A 134 22.27 -8.18 -10.06
CA GLY A 134 22.26 -8.89 -8.77
C GLY A 134 21.49 -8.17 -7.65
N THR A 135 20.55 -7.30 -8.01
CA THR A 135 19.68 -6.58 -7.07
C THR A 135 18.21 -6.73 -7.46
N SER A 136 17.31 -6.47 -6.52
CA SER A 136 15.87 -6.35 -6.76
C SER A 136 15.42 -4.90 -6.60
N GLN A 137 14.33 -4.50 -7.24
CA GLN A 137 13.65 -3.23 -6.99
C GLN A 137 12.27 -3.54 -6.41
N LEU A 138 12.12 -3.45 -5.09
CA LEU A 138 10.93 -3.93 -4.40
C LEU A 138 9.99 -2.78 -4.04
N PRO A 139 8.66 -2.96 -4.16
CA PRO A 139 7.69 -2.05 -3.58
C PRO A 139 7.86 -2.05 -2.06
N ALA A 140 8.01 -0.87 -1.49
CA ALA A 140 8.30 -0.66 -0.08
C ALA A 140 7.30 0.31 0.56
N GLY A 141 6.06 0.33 0.06
CA GLY A 141 4.99 1.18 0.52
C GLY A 141 4.38 2.06 -0.56
N VAL A 142 3.07 2.23 -0.51
CA VAL A 142 2.31 3.18 -1.32
C VAL A 142 1.67 4.24 -0.42
N VAL A 143 1.62 5.48 -0.91
CA VAL A 143 0.84 6.56 -0.31
C VAL A 143 0.04 7.25 -1.40
N GLU A 144 -1.29 7.26 -1.27
CA GLU A 144 -2.16 8.02 -2.15
C GLU A 144 -2.42 9.41 -1.57
N ILE A 145 -2.21 10.46 -2.38
CA ILE A 145 -2.48 11.85 -2.02
C ILE A 145 -3.14 12.53 -3.21
N ASN A 146 -4.36 13.05 -3.05
CA ASN A 146 -5.08 13.76 -4.11
C ASN A 146 -5.09 12.99 -5.45
N ARG A 147 -5.45 11.70 -5.45
CA ARG A 147 -5.51 10.81 -6.63
C ARG A 147 -4.15 10.54 -7.31
N HIS A 148 -3.05 10.91 -6.67
CA HIS A 148 -1.71 10.55 -7.10
C HIS A 148 -1.17 9.47 -6.18
N ASN A 149 -0.65 8.41 -6.77
CA ASN A 149 -0.05 7.30 -6.05
C ASN A 149 1.48 7.43 -6.05
N TYR A 150 2.05 7.58 -4.86
CA TYR A 150 3.48 7.63 -4.64
C TYR A 150 3.95 6.26 -4.14
N LEU A 151 4.68 5.54 -4.99
CA LEU A 151 5.29 4.26 -4.63
C LEU A 151 6.70 4.50 -4.10
N MET A 152 6.98 4.06 -2.87
CA MET A 152 8.35 3.90 -2.42
C MET A 152 8.93 2.64 -3.06
N VAL A 153 10.05 2.79 -3.77
CA VAL A 153 10.84 1.67 -4.29
C VAL A 153 12.14 1.61 -3.53
N THR A 154 12.45 0.44 -3.00
CA THR A 154 13.73 0.15 -2.35
C THR A 154 14.53 -0.83 -3.20
N THR A 155 15.73 -0.42 -3.60
CA THR A 155 16.66 -1.32 -4.29
C THR A 155 17.40 -2.12 -3.23
N THR A 156 17.34 -3.45 -3.32
CA THR A 156 17.93 -4.36 -2.34
C THR A 156 18.94 -5.30 -2.99
N LYS A 157 19.94 -5.72 -2.21
CA LYS A 157 20.85 -6.81 -2.58
C LYS A 157 20.80 -7.84 -1.47
N ASN A 158 20.36 -9.06 -1.75
CA ASN A 158 20.09 -10.08 -0.72
C ASN A 158 19.17 -9.54 0.39
N LEU A 159 18.11 -8.81 0.02
CA LEU A 159 17.17 -8.12 0.92
C LEU A 159 17.78 -7.00 1.79
N GLU A 160 19.06 -6.68 1.62
CA GLU A 160 19.69 -5.53 2.27
C GLU A 160 19.49 -4.26 1.42
N PRO A 161 18.87 -3.20 1.97
CA PRO A 161 18.58 -1.98 1.23
C PRO A 161 19.86 -1.26 0.83
N GLN A 162 19.92 -0.78 -0.41
CA GLN A 162 21.01 0.00 -0.96
C GLN A 162 20.62 1.48 -1.04
N ASN A 163 19.39 1.75 -1.49
CA ASN A 163 18.79 3.07 -1.55
C ASN A 163 17.26 2.95 -1.67
N SER A 164 16.55 4.03 -1.38
CA SER A 164 15.10 4.13 -1.58
C SER A 164 14.72 5.44 -2.28
N ARG A 165 13.62 5.44 -3.01
CA ARG A 165 13.13 6.62 -3.76
C ARG A 165 11.62 6.56 -3.96
N LEU A 166 11.02 7.73 -4.23
CA LEU A 166 9.61 7.81 -4.60
C LEU A 166 9.48 7.76 -6.12
N VAL A 167 8.52 6.97 -6.59
CA VAL A 167 8.12 6.81 -7.98
C VAL A 167 6.66 7.24 -8.09
N LEU A 168 6.32 7.99 -9.14
CA LEU A 168 4.93 8.30 -9.43
C LEU A 168 4.34 7.15 -10.25
N ALA A 169 3.32 6.48 -9.71
CA ALA A 169 2.68 5.34 -10.37
C ALA A 169 1.69 5.80 -11.45
N GLU A 170 1.64 5.08 -12.57
CA GLU A 170 0.78 5.38 -13.71
C GLU A 170 0.05 4.11 -14.19
N PRO A 171 -1.30 4.09 -14.25
CA PRO A 171 -2.03 2.84 -14.45
C PRO A 171 -1.83 2.24 -15.85
N ALA A 172 -1.85 3.10 -16.87
CA ALA A 172 -1.96 2.68 -18.27
C ALA A 172 -0.64 2.26 -18.96
N ARG A 173 0.54 2.40 -18.31
CA ARG A 173 1.83 2.10 -18.97
C ARG A 173 2.94 1.73 -18.01
N ALA A 174 3.88 0.94 -18.53
CA ALA A 174 5.19 0.69 -17.91
C ALA A 174 6.12 1.93 -17.98
N GLY A 175 7.27 1.88 -17.31
CA GLY A 175 8.27 2.94 -17.31
C GLY A 175 7.95 4.10 -16.33
N TRP A 176 7.41 3.77 -15.15
CA TRP A 176 7.11 4.74 -14.10
C TRP A 176 8.36 5.49 -13.66
N GLN A 177 8.21 6.80 -13.55
CA GLN A 177 9.33 7.71 -13.36
C GLN A 177 9.64 7.89 -11.88
N THR A 178 10.93 7.76 -11.53
CA THR A 178 11.44 8.23 -10.26
C THR A 178 11.23 9.73 -10.16
N ILE A 179 10.64 10.19 -9.06
CA ILE A 179 10.49 11.62 -8.78
C ILE A 179 11.88 12.20 -8.50
N ALA A 180 12.27 13.19 -9.29
CA ALA A 180 13.59 13.79 -9.21
C ALA A 180 13.92 14.27 -7.79
N GLY A 181 15.14 14.00 -7.32
CA GLY A 181 15.61 14.42 -6.00
C GLY A 181 15.10 13.61 -4.81
N THR A 182 14.29 12.56 -5.00
CA THR A 182 13.73 11.75 -3.88
C THR A 182 14.58 10.55 -3.47
N ARG A 183 15.59 10.19 -4.26
CA ARG A 183 16.51 9.09 -3.92
C ARG A 183 17.29 9.42 -2.65
N ARG A 184 17.38 8.46 -1.75
CA ARG A 184 18.20 8.54 -0.52
C ARG A 184 19.00 7.25 -0.35
N ALA A 185 20.20 7.35 0.20
CA ALA A 185 20.97 6.19 0.62
C ALA A 185 20.22 5.39 1.69
N ALA A 186 20.51 4.10 1.81
CA ALA A 186 19.90 3.25 2.84
C ALA A 186 20.10 3.76 4.27
N SER A 187 21.16 4.53 4.55
CA SER A 187 21.44 5.12 5.87
C SER A 187 20.62 6.37 6.21
N TYR A 188 19.77 6.86 5.30
CA TYR A 188 18.98 8.07 5.54
C TYR A 188 18.06 7.89 6.76
N GLN A 189 18.04 8.90 7.64
CA GLN A 189 17.37 8.84 8.95
C GLN A 189 17.78 7.60 9.77
N GLY A 190 19.06 7.22 9.70
CA GLY A 190 19.60 6.04 10.40
C GLY A 190 19.08 4.70 9.87
N GLY A 191 18.47 4.66 8.68
CA GLY A 191 17.87 3.46 8.10
C GLY A 191 16.35 3.37 8.21
N ALA A 192 15.74 4.25 9.00
CA ALA A 192 14.33 4.18 9.39
C ALA A 192 13.32 4.62 8.30
N GLN A 193 13.77 4.85 7.08
CA GLN A 193 12.91 5.25 5.95
C GLN A 193 13.28 4.53 4.65
N THR A 194 13.57 3.22 4.75
CA THR A 194 13.69 2.35 3.57
C THR A 194 12.43 1.54 3.29
N GLN A 195 11.43 1.64 4.16
CA GLN A 195 10.09 1.13 3.95
C GLN A 195 9.10 2.08 4.62
N ILE A 196 7.96 2.32 3.96
CA ILE A 196 6.89 3.19 4.45
C ILE A 196 5.53 2.54 4.21
N SER A 197 4.48 3.12 4.79
CA SER A 197 3.12 3.06 4.29
C SER A 197 2.40 4.31 4.80
N GLY A 198 1.35 4.77 4.13
CA GLY A 198 0.68 5.98 4.57
C GLY A 198 -0.69 6.20 3.95
N TYR A 199 -1.44 7.11 4.57
CA TYR A 199 -2.72 7.58 4.03
C TYR A 199 -2.80 9.10 4.18
N TYR A 200 -3.60 9.71 3.29
CA TYR A 200 -3.91 11.13 3.33
C TYR A 200 -5.26 11.36 4.00
N ASP A 201 -5.27 12.14 5.08
CA ASP A 201 -6.46 12.65 5.73
C ASP A 201 -6.69 14.11 5.28
N PRO A 202 -7.71 14.39 4.44
CA PRO A 202 -7.95 15.72 3.90
C PRO A 202 -8.62 16.67 4.91
N ILE A 203 -8.90 16.23 6.14
CA ILE A 203 -9.55 17.08 7.16
C ILE A 203 -8.61 18.22 7.56
N PRO A 204 -9.00 19.50 7.34
CA PRO A 204 -8.17 20.63 7.69
C PRO A 204 -7.91 20.73 9.20
N THR A 205 -6.68 21.10 9.54
CA THR A 205 -6.28 21.50 10.89
C THR A 205 -5.65 22.89 10.84
N PRO A 206 -5.53 23.63 11.97
CA PRO A 206 -4.86 24.94 11.97
C PRO A 206 -3.44 24.91 11.37
N ASP A 207 -2.72 23.81 11.59
CA ASP A 207 -1.34 23.64 11.15
C ASP A 207 -1.21 23.03 9.74
N SER A 208 -2.32 22.52 9.18
CA SER A 208 -2.38 22.06 7.80
C SER A 208 -3.78 22.26 7.22
N PRO A 209 -4.03 23.39 6.53
CA PRO A 209 -5.33 23.70 5.95
C PRO A 209 -5.78 22.72 4.86
N SER A 210 -4.87 21.95 4.27
CA SER A 210 -5.17 20.90 3.30
C SER A 210 -5.02 19.49 3.91
N GLY A 211 -5.15 19.34 5.22
CA GLY A 211 -5.05 18.03 5.87
C GLY A 211 -3.63 17.46 5.93
N TRP A 212 -3.50 16.26 6.50
CA TRP A 212 -2.22 15.63 6.81
C TRP A 212 -2.04 14.31 6.06
N VAL A 213 -0.81 14.04 5.62
CA VAL A 213 -0.38 12.71 5.19
C VAL A 213 0.29 12.05 6.39
N TYR A 214 -0.27 10.95 6.88
CA TYR A 214 0.30 10.16 7.97
C TYR A 214 1.09 8.99 7.41
N ILE A 215 2.29 8.78 7.93
CA ILE A 215 3.26 7.84 7.37
C ILE A 215 3.85 7.00 8.49
N VAL A 216 3.66 5.69 8.42
CA VAL A 216 4.47 4.74 9.20
C VAL A 216 5.72 4.41 8.41
N ALA A 217 6.88 4.36 9.07
CA ALA A 217 8.15 4.07 8.43
C ALA A 217 9.10 3.28 9.33
N ASN A 218 9.92 2.46 8.70
CA ASN A 218 10.96 1.65 9.32
C ASN A 218 12.04 1.28 8.28
N SER A 219 12.77 0.21 8.56
CA SER A 219 13.73 -0.40 7.64
C SER A 219 13.14 -1.60 6.92
N PHE A 220 13.40 -1.70 5.61
CA PHE A 220 13.00 -2.87 4.78
C PHE A 220 13.58 -4.20 5.30
N THR A 221 14.57 -4.12 6.19
CA THR A 221 15.30 -5.28 6.70
C THR A 221 14.55 -6.08 7.77
N ARG A 222 13.38 -5.59 8.21
CA ARG A 222 12.57 -6.19 9.29
C ARG A 222 13.28 -6.26 10.65
N ARG A 223 14.31 -5.43 10.84
CA ARG A 223 15.12 -5.40 12.07
C ARG A 223 14.76 -4.28 13.03
N ASP A 224 13.89 -3.37 12.60
CA ASP A 224 13.59 -2.14 13.31
C ASP A 224 12.10 -2.03 13.64
N PRO A 225 11.75 -1.38 14.77
CA PRO A 225 10.38 -1.02 15.07
C PRO A 225 9.79 0.02 14.12
N VAL A 226 8.47 0.20 14.21
CA VAL A 226 7.75 1.24 13.45
C VAL A 226 7.88 2.60 14.12
N THR A 227 8.16 3.61 13.31
CA THR A 227 8.09 5.03 13.67
C THR A 227 7.01 5.74 12.87
N LEU A 228 6.48 6.85 13.41
CA LEU A 228 5.40 7.61 12.80
C LEU A 228 5.87 9.02 12.40
N TYR A 229 5.40 9.45 11.24
CA TYR A 229 5.61 10.78 10.69
C TYR A 229 4.30 11.37 10.17
N ARG A 230 4.29 12.69 10.01
CA ARG A 230 3.30 13.39 9.18
C ARG A 230 3.97 14.41 8.26
N ALA A 231 3.33 14.70 7.14
CA ALA A 231 3.70 15.75 6.20
C ALA A 231 2.44 16.41 5.62
N THR A 232 2.56 17.61 5.05
CA THR A 232 1.47 18.14 4.23
C THR A 232 1.52 17.49 2.84
N PRO A 233 0.40 17.47 2.08
CA PRO A 233 0.41 17.00 0.70
C PRO A 233 1.49 17.64 -0.17
N GLN A 234 1.80 18.91 0.06
CA GLN A 234 2.75 19.68 -0.74
C GLN A 234 4.21 19.34 -0.40
N THR A 235 4.50 18.91 0.84
CA THR A 235 5.87 18.62 1.28
C THR A 235 6.19 17.13 1.34
N PHE A 236 5.19 16.25 1.12
CA PHE A 236 5.34 14.80 1.22
C PHE A 236 6.57 14.24 0.47
N ILE A 237 6.83 14.71 -0.76
CA ILE A 237 7.95 14.17 -1.55
C ILE A 237 9.32 14.54 -0.98
N ASP A 238 9.42 15.61 -0.18
CA ASP A 238 10.63 15.97 0.53
C ASP A 238 10.61 15.37 1.94
N ARG A 239 11.17 14.16 2.03
CA ARG A 239 11.29 13.40 3.28
C ARG A 239 12.06 14.11 4.40
N SER A 240 12.82 15.17 4.08
CA SER A 240 13.52 15.96 5.10
C SER A 240 12.57 16.87 5.89
N THR A 241 11.38 17.13 5.37
CA THR A 241 10.36 17.98 6.00
C THR A 241 9.38 17.21 6.89
N TRP A 242 9.44 15.87 6.88
CA TRP A 242 8.52 15.03 7.63
C TRP A 242 8.67 15.25 9.13
N GLN A 243 7.54 15.50 9.80
CA GLN A 243 7.49 15.71 11.23
C GLN A 243 7.36 14.36 11.94
N GLY A 244 8.40 13.95 12.68
CA GLY A 244 8.37 12.73 13.48
C GLY A 244 7.46 12.86 14.71
N TRP A 245 6.87 11.74 15.13
CA TRP A 245 6.12 11.60 16.37
C TRP A 245 6.99 10.97 17.46
N ALA A 246 7.03 11.59 18.63
CA ALA A 246 7.62 11.00 19.84
C ALA A 246 6.52 10.69 20.88
N THR A 247 6.60 9.55 21.54
CA THR A 247 5.71 9.16 22.63
C THR A 247 6.18 9.72 23.98
N GLY A 248 5.29 9.73 24.98
CA GLY A 248 5.60 10.13 26.36
C GLY A 248 5.33 11.60 26.68
N PRO A 249 5.60 12.04 27.93
CA PRO A 249 5.18 13.35 28.46
C PRO A 249 5.76 14.55 27.70
N ASP A 250 7.00 14.43 27.21
CA ASP A 250 7.70 15.46 26.42
C ASP A 250 7.65 15.18 24.90
N GLY A 251 6.77 14.26 24.51
CA GLY A 251 6.58 13.80 23.14
C GLY A 251 5.85 14.81 22.25
N GLY A 252 5.33 14.32 21.13
CA GLY A 252 4.58 15.12 20.17
C GLY A 252 5.20 15.13 18.77
N TRP A 253 4.54 15.86 17.87
CA TRP A 253 4.96 16.07 16.49
C TRP A 253 6.18 17.00 16.37
N GLY A 254 6.98 16.80 15.33
CA GLY A 254 8.17 17.61 15.05
C GLY A 254 9.36 17.28 15.95
N LYS A 255 9.29 16.16 16.69
CA LYS A 255 10.37 15.65 17.52
C LYS A 255 11.14 14.55 16.78
N LYS A 256 12.29 14.15 17.33
CA LYS A 256 12.97 12.93 16.89
C LYS A 256 12.00 11.76 17.12
N PRO A 257 11.65 10.99 16.08
CA PRO A 257 10.65 9.95 16.21
C PRO A 257 11.12 8.85 17.16
N THR A 258 10.19 8.33 17.97
CA THR A 258 10.41 7.15 18.82
C THR A 258 9.58 5.98 18.29
N PRO A 259 9.99 4.73 18.55
CA PRO A 259 9.17 3.55 18.26
C PRO A 259 7.75 3.69 18.83
N LEU A 260 6.74 3.32 18.05
CA LEU A 260 5.36 3.24 18.52
C LEU A 260 5.16 2.09 19.52
N TRP A 261 5.85 0.96 19.29
CA TRP A 261 5.98 -0.20 20.17
C TRP A 261 7.33 -0.89 19.89
N PRO A 262 7.82 -1.82 20.73
CA PRO A 262 9.20 -2.32 20.63
C PRO A 262 9.44 -3.41 19.59
N ASP A 263 8.39 -4.07 19.09
CA ASP A 263 8.53 -5.23 18.19
C ASP A 263 9.13 -4.82 16.84
N LYS A 264 9.87 -5.75 16.23
CA LYS A 264 10.42 -5.59 14.89
C LYS A 264 9.35 -5.85 13.85
N VAL A 265 9.24 -4.96 12.87
CA VAL A 265 8.15 -4.98 11.89
C VAL A 265 8.69 -5.02 10.47
N GLY A 266 8.00 -5.72 9.59
CA GLY A 266 8.18 -5.71 8.15
C GLY A 266 6.86 -5.46 7.42
N GLU A 267 6.98 -5.13 6.13
CA GLU A 267 5.89 -5.00 5.14
C GLU A 267 4.60 -4.41 5.73
N MET A 268 4.51 -3.10 5.75
CA MET A 268 3.41 -2.39 6.37
C MET A 268 2.34 -1.98 5.34
N SER A 269 1.08 -2.02 5.76
CA SER A 269 -0.04 -1.43 5.04
C SER A 269 -0.92 -0.67 6.02
N VAL A 270 -0.87 0.67 5.98
CA VAL A 270 -1.73 1.54 6.78
C VAL A 270 -2.79 2.18 5.90
N ARG A 271 -4.04 2.15 6.34
CA ARG A 271 -5.16 2.85 5.71
C ARG A 271 -6.02 3.54 6.77
N GLN A 272 -6.74 4.57 6.33
CA GLN A 272 -7.87 5.10 7.10
C GLN A 272 -9.15 4.37 6.68
N ILE A 273 -9.84 3.76 7.64
CA ILE A 273 -11.12 3.05 7.41
C ILE A 273 -12.09 3.51 8.48
N ASP A 274 -13.26 4.05 8.08
CA ASP A 274 -14.27 4.63 8.99
C ASP A 274 -13.68 5.63 10.01
N GLY A 275 -12.73 6.46 9.53
CA GLY A 275 -12.03 7.45 10.36
C GLY A 275 -11.10 6.85 11.42
N LYS A 276 -10.79 5.54 11.35
CA LYS A 276 -9.81 4.85 12.21
C LYS A 276 -8.54 4.58 11.44
N THR A 277 -7.41 4.55 12.14
CA THR A 277 -6.14 4.12 11.56
C THR A 277 -6.04 2.61 11.67
N VAL A 278 -5.95 1.93 10.53
CA VAL A 278 -5.80 0.47 10.46
C VAL A 278 -4.42 0.17 9.90
N LEU A 279 -3.59 -0.53 10.68
CA LEU A 279 -2.25 -0.94 10.28
C LEU A 279 -2.15 -2.47 10.28
N SER A 280 -1.93 -3.04 9.10
CA SER A 280 -1.56 -4.45 8.92
C SER A 280 -0.06 -4.55 8.68
N TYR A 281 0.60 -5.54 9.28
CA TYR A 281 2.06 -5.66 9.24
C TYR A 281 2.55 -7.08 9.54
N PHE A 282 3.78 -7.39 9.11
CA PHE A 282 4.50 -8.59 9.53
C PHE A 282 5.26 -8.32 10.84
N ASN A 283 5.03 -9.14 11.86
CA ASN A 283 5.76 -9.10 13.12
C ASN A 283 6.96 -10.06 13.05
N ALA A 284 8.18 -9.52 12.95
CA ALA A 284 9.39 -10.32 12.77
C ALA A 284 9.86 -10.99 14.06
N ASP A 285 9.36 -10.57 15.23
CA ASP A 285 9.70 -11.23 16.50
C ASP A 285 8.85 -12.50 16.73
N THR A 286 7.63 -12.56 16.19
CA THR A 286 6.72 -13.72 16.31
C THR A 286 6.58 -14.53 15.03
N GLY A 287 6.88 -13.93 13.87
CA GLY A 287 6.60 -14.49 12.54
C GLY A 287 5.15 -14.31 12.08
N ASN A 288 4.30 -13.63 12.84
CA ASN A 288 2.88 -13.50 12.54
C ASN A 288 2.57 -12.36 11.57
N MET A 289 1.40 -12.44 10.93
CA MET A 289 0.73 -11.27 10.36
C MET A 289 -0.26 -10.71 11.37
N GLU A 290 -0.18 -9.41 11.63
CA GLU A 290 -0.94 -8.75 12.68
C GLU A 290 -1.64 -7.51 12.13
N VAL A 291 -2.77 -7.15 12.74
CA VAL A 291 -3.46 -5.90 12.46
C VAL A 291 -3.79 -5.17 13.76
N ARG A 292 -3.64 -3.84 13.74
CA ARG A 292 -4.03 -2.90 14.79
C ARG A 292 -5.07 -1.93 14.25
N VAL A 293 -6.12 -1.68 15.04
CA VAL A 293 -7.11 -0.64 14.77
C VAL A 293 -7.01 0.40 15.88
N ALA A 294 -6.66 1.63 15.51
CA ALA A 294 -6.47 2.74 16.43
C ALA A 294 -7.48 3.86 16.15
N ILE A 295 -7.77 4.67 17.18
CA ILE A 295 -8.64 5.84 17.03
C ILE A 295 -8.03 6.83 16.03
N ASP A 296 -6.71 6.96 16.08
CA ASP A 296 -5.90 7.88 15.28
C ASP A 296 -4.46 7.30 15.16
N PRO A 297 -3.59 7.85 14.30
CA PRO A 297 -2.29 7.22 14.05
C PRO A 297 -1.34 7.28 15.24
N THR A 298 -1.51 8.22 16.17
CA THR A 298 -0.65 8.35 17.36
C THR A 298 -0.97 7.30 18.43
N SER A 299 -2.19 6.74 18.41
CA SER A 299 -2.63 5.69 19.33
C SER A 299 -2.36 4.26 18.84
N LEU A 300 -1.65 4.08 17.72
CA LEU A 300 -1.28 2.75 17.18
C LEU A 300 -0.48 1.88 18.16
N GLY A 301 0.38 2.48 18.99
CA GLY A 301 1.21 1.75 19.96
C GLY A 301 0.37 1.00 21.02
N ASP A 302 -0.75 1.59 21.43
CA ASP A 302 -1.64 1.06 22.49
C ASP A 302 -2.86 0.32 21.93
N ALA A 303 -3.04 0.33 20.60
CA ALA A 303 -4.16 -0.31 19.94
C ALA A 303 -4.16 -1.85 20.14
N PRO A 304 -5.34 -2.48 20.25
CA PRO A 304 -5.44 -3.94 20.36
C PRO A 304 -4.88 -4.62 19.10
N VAL A 305 -4.22 -5.76 19.29
CA VAL A 305 -3.61 -6.55 18.22
C VAL A 305 -4.48 -7.74 17.88
N THR A 306 -4.78 -7.93 16.60
CA THR A 306 -5.41 -9.14 16.07
C THR A 306 -4.39 -9.90 15.22
N THR A 307 -4.14 -11.17 15.54
CA THR A 307 -3.33 -12.05 14.70
C THR A 307 -4.16 -12.51 13.50
N VAL A 308 -3.81 -12.01 12.31
CA VAL A 308 -4.45 -12.39 11.04
C VAL A 308 -3.94 -13.75 10.60
N VAL A 309 -2.63 -13.95 10.61
CA VAL A 309 -2.00 -15.23 10.28
C VAL A 309 -1.02 -15.57 11.38
N GLN A 310 -1.17 -16.76 11.96
CA GLN A 310 -0.22 -17.28 12.93
C GLN A 310 0.88 -18.05 12.18
N HIS A 311 2.13 -17.78 12.51
CA HIS A 311 3.24 -18.57 11.99
C HIS A 311 3.13 -20.03 12.41
N ASP A 312 3.39 -20.95 11.48
CA ASP A 312 3.49 -22.38 11.73
C ASP A 312 4.61 -23.01 10.87
N GLU A 313 4.89 -24.28 11.12
CA GLU A 313 5.83 -25.06 10.33
C GLU A 313 5.29 -25.37 8.93
N TRP A 314 6.19 -25.62 7.99
CA TRP A 314 5.82 -26.03 6.63
C TRP A 314 5.12 -27.41 6.64
N PRO A 315 3.96 -27.55 5.98
CA PRO A 315 3.34 -28.86 5.78
C PRO A 315 4.13 -29.70 4.77
N ASP A 316 3.77 -30.99 4.68
CA ASP A 316 4.20 -31.90 3.62
C ASP A 316 2.96 -32.45 2.89
N PRO A 317 2.72 -32.10 1.60
CA PRO A 317 3.55 -31.23 0.76
C PRO A 317 3.44 -29.74 1.12
N ALA A 318 4.46 -28.94 0.76
CA ALA A 318 4.61 -27.53 1.14
C ALA A 318 3.49 -26.62 0.62
N GLU A 319 2.86 -26.99 -0.50
CA GLU A 319 1.77 -26.24 -1.14
C GLU A 319 0.45 -26.36 -0.37
N SER A 320 0.33 -27.35 0.51
CA SER A 320 -0.88 -27.62 1.29
C SER A 320 -1.30 -26.42 2.12
N LEU A 321 -2.61 -26.19 2.19
CA LEU A 321 -3.20 -25.18 3.05
C LEU A 321 -4.16 -25.85 4.04
N PRO A 322 -4.20 -25.40 5.30
CA PRO A 322 -5.15 -25.93 6.26
C PRO A 322 -6.59 -25.52 5.88
N PRO A 323 -7.62 -26.07 6.55
CA PRO A 323 -9.00 -25.65 6.34
C PRO A 323 -9.18 -24.12 6.49
N PRO A 324 -10.17 -23.49 5.82
CA PRO A 324 -10.32 -22.03 5.78
C PRO A 324 -10.38 -21.30 7.13
N TYR A 325 -10.83 -21.97 8.19
CA TYR A 325 -10.95 -21.43 9.55
C TYR A 325 -9.69 -21.59 10.41
N ASP A 326 -8.65 -22.23 9.87
CA ASP A 326 -7.33 -22.33 10.48
C ASP A 326 -6.41 -21.34 9.77
N ASN A 327 -6.04 -20.28 10.49
CA ASN A 327 -5.25 -19.17 9.97
C ASN A 327 -3.73 -19.36 10.16
N ARG A 328 -3.28 -20.60 10.31
CA ARG A 328 -1.85 -20.93 10.38
C ARG A 328 -1.23 -20.98 8.99
N LEU A 329 -0.03 -20.41 8.86
CA LEU A 329 0.74 -20.41 7.62
C LEU A 329 2.24 -20.41 7.89
N ALA A 330 2.99 -21.17 7.10
CA ALA A 330 4.44 -21.15 7.16
C ALA A 330 5.02 -19.93 6.45
N GLN A 331 5.96 -19.26 7.13
CA GLN A 331 6.71 -18.09 6.65
C GLN A 331 5.85 -17.01 5.97
N PRO A 332 4.81 -16.47 6.64
CA PRO A 332 4.01 -15.39 6.08
C PRO A 332 4.79 -14.06 6.11
N TYR A 333 4.45 -13.15 5.20
CA TYR A 333 4.90 -11.75 5.20
C TYR A 333 3.99 -10.91 4.29
N GLY A 334 4.25 -9.61 4.12
CA GLY A 334 3.36 -8.75 3.34
C GLY A 334 2.21 -8.22 4.20
N GLY A 335 0.96 -8.55 3.87
CA GLY A 335 -0.20 -8.16 4.67
C GLY A 335 -0.84 -6.87 4.19
N TYR A 336 -1.11 -6.76 2.90
CA TYR A 336 -1.64 -5.54 2.29
C TYR A 336 -3.16 -5.49 2.37
N ILE A 337 -3.69 -4.37 2.85
CA ILE A 337 -5.12 -4.15 2.99
C ILE A 337 -5.71 -3.80 1.62
N SER A 338 -6.71 -4.56 1.19
CA SER A 338 -7.48 -4.31 -0.03
C SER A 338 -8.33 -3.05 0.09
N PRO A 339 -8.50 -2.26 -0.99
CA PRO A 339 -9.66 -1.38 -1.14
C PRO A 339 -10.95 -2.16 -0.90
N GLY A 340 -12.00 -1.48 -0.42
CA GLY A 340 -13.28 -2.10 -0.05
C GLY A 340 -13.31 -2.73 1.35
N SER A 341 -12.17 -2.87 2.03
CA SER A 341 -12.13 -3.36 3.42
C SER A 341 -12.94 -2.48 4.38
N THR A 342 -13.65 -3.11 5.31
CA THR A 342 -14.41 -2.45 6.39
C THR A 342 -13.85 -2.85 7.76
N LEU A 343 -14.23 -2.14 8.83
CA LEU A 343 -13.82 -2.54 10.18
C LEU A 343 -14.43 -3.87 10.64
N ASP A 344 -15.48 -4.36 9.99
CA ASP A 344 -16.09 -5.68 10.28
C ASP A 344 -15.55 -6.80 9.37
N GLU A 345 -14.90 -6.44 8.27
CA GLU A 345 -14.28 -7.37 7.34
C GLU A 345 -13.12 -6.67 6.60
N LEU A 346 -11.92 -6.76 7.16
CA LEU A 346 -10.70 -6.39 6.45
C LEU A 346 -10.31 -7.53 5.51
N ARG A 347 -9.94 -7.20 4.27
CA ARG A 347 -9.37 -8.15 3.31
C ARG A 347 -7.86 -7.92 3.22
N ILE A 348 -7.08 -8.90 3.66
CA ILE A 348 -5.62 -8.81 3.81
C ILE A 348 -4.93 -9.82 2.91
N PHE A 349 -3.94 -9.36 2.16
CA PHE A 349 -3.19 -10.14 1.19
C PHE A 349 -1.80 -10.46 1.74
N VAL A 350 -1.57 -11.73 2.05
CA VAL A 350 -0.38 -12.23 2.75
C VAL A 350 0.45 -13.05 1.77
N SER A 351 1.73 -12.69 1.65
CA SER A 351 2.71 -13.45 0.87
C SER A 351 3.20 -14.66 1.66
N GLN A 352 3.55 -15.71 0.93
CA GLN A 352 4.11 -16.95 1.46
C GLN A 352 5.29 -17.38 0.58
N TRP A 353 6.45 -17.64 1.20
CA TRP A 353 7.64 -18.08 0.48
C TRP A 353 8.38 -19.20 1.21
N ASP A 354 8.48 -20.37 0.60
CA ASP A 354 9.36 -21.44 1.09
C ASP A 354 10.82 -21.17 0.76
N THR A 355 11.58 -20.86 1.80
CA THR A 355 13.01 -20.52 1.73
C THR A 355 13.94 -21.71 2.01
N ARG A 356 13.40 -22.92 2.24
CA ARG A 356 14.21 -24.10 2.52
C ARG A 356 15.10 -24.44 1.33
N ALA A 357 16.33 -24.86 1.61
CA ALA A 357 17.30 -25.19 0.56
C ALA A 357 16.74 -26.24 -0.40
N ARG A 358 16.85 -25.98 -1.72
CA ARG A 358 16.32 -26.80 -2.84
C ARG A 358 14.83 -26.67 -3.10
N VAL A 359 14.10 -25.93 -2.28
CA VAL A 359 12.69 -25.61 -2.53
C VAL A 359 12.60 -24.23 -3.16
N SER A 360 11.68 -24.07 -4.11
CA SER A 360 11.42 -22.81 -4.82
C SER A 360 9.96 -22.39 -4.78
N ALA A 361 9.11 -23.24 -4.22
CA ALA A 361 7.67 -23.13 -4.21
C ALA A 361 7.13 -23.64 -2.86
N PRO A 362 6.03 -23.09 -2.34
CA PRO A 362 5.27 -22.00 -2.94
C PRO A 362 5.95 -20.63 -2.80
N TYR A 363 5.66 -19.76 -3.76
CA TYR A 363 5.95 -18.33 -3.74
C TYR A 363 4.74 -17.59 -4.31
N ARG A 364 3.84 -17.20 -3.39
CA ARG A 364 2.45 -16.85 -3.70
C ARG A 364 1.88 -15.82 -2.73
N VAL A 365 0.74 -15.25 -3.09
CA VAL A 365 -0.09 -14.36 -2.26
C VAL A 365 -1.43 -15.02 -1.97
N ILE A 366 -1.88 -14.94 -0.72
CA ILE A 366 -3.09 -15.56 -0.20
C ILE A 366 -3.96 -14.48 0.46
N GLN A 367 -5.25 -14.49 0.14
CA GLN A 367 -6.23 -13.57 0.69
C GLN A 367 -6.89 -14.13 1.96
N PHE A 368 -6.99 -13.29 2.98
CA PHE A 368 -7.67 -13.55 4.24
C PHE A 368 -8.72 -12.46 4.49
N ALA A 369 -9.80 -12.82 5.18
CA ALA A 369 -10.76 -11.90 5.76
C ALA A 369 -10.62 -11.93 7.29
N VAL A 370 -10.70 -10.77 7.93
CA VAL A 370 -10.64 -10.66 9.40
C VAL A 370 -11.62 -9.60 9.91
N ASN A 371 -12.32 -9.91 11.00
CA ASN A 371 -12.99 -8.90 11.82
C ASN A 371 -12.05 -8.54 12.98
N PRO A 372 -11.27 -7.46 12.91
CA PRO A 372 -10.26 -7.14 13.92
C PRO A 372 -10.87 -6.75 15.28
N PHE A 373 -10.06 -6.84 16.33
CA PHE A 373 -10.33 -6.11 17.55
C PHE A 373 -10.31 -4.60 17.27
N LYS A 374 -11.31 -3.90 17.80
CA LYS A 374 -11.49 -2.45 17.71
C LYS A 374 -11.19 -1.81 19.07
N PRO A 375 -10.74 -0.53 19.12
CA PRO A 375 -10.49 0.20 20.35
C PRO A 375 -11.76 0.44 21.17
#